data_AF-A0A6L9KK43-F1
#
_entry.id   AF-A0A6L9KK43-F1
#
_cell.length_a   1.000
_cell.length_b   1.000
_cell.length_c   1.000
_cell.angle_alpha   90.00
_cell.angle_beta   90.00
_cell.angle_gamma   90.00
#
_symmetry.space_group_name_H-M   'P 1'
#
loop_
_entity.id
_entity.type
_entity.pdbx_description
1 polymer ?
#
loop_
_entity_poly.entity_id
_entity_poly.type
_entity_poly.pdbx_seq_one_letter_code
_entity_poly.pdbx_strand_id
1 'polypeptide(L)'
;MTIELILLVSTAILLSLITAYLTVCLYKIKKVHLVSFELLRNSNATRREVESLFSQVQYLLALERKLGLHDALPSMRGWAGSPDFLLKTAEEALRRKPQTVMECSSGVSTVVLARCLQLNGTGHVYSLENSPEFAIKTRALLEQHGLADWATVLDAPLVTQSTQSPWYDESAIPAELTAIDMLVVDGPPASTAPLARYPALPRLHPRMSENCTVMLDDADRSDEVEILRRWKQEFAEFEQTHLECEKGLVKLSRRSTRS
;
A
#
# COMPACT_ATOMS: atom_id res chain seq x y z
N MET A 1 -48.03 55.25 -40.16
CA MET A 1 -47.18 55.36 -38.96
C MET A 1 -47.58 54.39 -37.84
N THR A 2 -48.87 54.12 -37.60
CA THR A 2 -49.34 53.20 -36.55
C THR A 2 -49.08 51.72 -36.86
N ILE A 3 -49.26 51.29 -38.11
CA ILE A 3 -49.11 49.87 -38.51
C ILE A 3 -47.64 49.40 -38.47
N GLU A 4 -46.70 50.20 -38.97
CA GLU A 4 -45.27 49.87 -38.96
C GLU A 4 -44.71 49.75 -37.54
N LEU A 5 -45.15 50.64 -36.63
CA LEU A 5 -44.75 50.60 -35.22
C LEU A 5 -45.27 49.34 -34.53
N ILE A 6 -46.52 48.95 -34.80
CA ILE A 6 -47.11 47.71 -34.27
C ILE A 6 -46.36 46.48 -34.80
N LEU A 7 -45.98 46.47 -36.07
CA LEU A 7 -45.22 45.38 -36.68
C LEU A 7 -43.83 45.26 -36.05
N LEU A 8 -43.13 46.38 -35.85
CA LEU A 8 -41.80 46.44 -35.24
C LEU A 8 -41.81 45.97 -33.78
N VAL A 9 -42.83 46.37 -33.01
CA VAL A 9 -42.99 45.91 -31.62
C VAL A 9 -43.29 44.41 -31.58
N SER A 10 -44.15 43.92 -32.48
CA SER A 10 -44.50 42.49 -32.55
C SER A 10 -43.29 41.61 -32.93
N THR A 11 -42.46 42.05 -33.87
CA THR A 11 -41.23 41.33 -34.23
C THR A 11 -40.20 41.37 -33.12
N ALA A 12 -40.06 42.49 -32.41
CA ALA A 12 -39.18 42.59 -31.25
C ALA A 12 -39.61 41.66 -30.10
N ILE A 13 -40.92 41.59 -29.81
CA ILE A 13 -41.46 40.65 -28.82
C ILE A 13 -41.19 39.22 -29.25
N LEU A 14 -41.48 38.85 -30.50
CA LEU A 14 -41.22 37.51 -31.02
C LEU A 14 -39.74 37.14 -30.93
N LEU A 15 -38.84 38.05 -31.30
CA LEU A 15 -37.40 37.83 -31.20
C LEU A 15 -36.97 37.63 -29.73
N SER A 16 -37.50 38.42 -28.81
CA SER A 16 -37.21 38.28 -27.37
C SER A 16 -37.67 36.94 -26.81
N LEU A 17 -38.84 36.44 -27.24
CA LEU A 17 -39.37 35.14 -26.85
C LEU A 17 -38.51 34.00 -27.42
N ILE A 18 -38.08 34.11 -28.68
CA ILE A 18 -37.16 33.15 -29.31
C ILE A 18 -35.83 33.13 -28.58
N THR A 19 -35.24 34.28 -28.27
CA THR A 19 -33.98 34.36 -27.52
C THR A 19 -34.11 33.74 -26.13
N ALA A 20 -35.16 34.07 -25.38
CA ALA A 20 -35.42 33.49 -24.07
C ALA A 20 -35.58 31.97 -24.14
N TYR A 21 -36.33 31.47 -25.13
CA TYR A 21 -36.49 30.02 -25.37
C TYR A 21 -35.15 29.35 -25.69
N LEU A 22 -34.32 29.95 -26.56
CA LEU A 22 -32.99 29.44 -26.88
C LEU A 22 -32.08 29.42 -25.65
N THR A 23 -32.11 30.45 -24.81
CA THR A 23 -31.34 30.47 -23.55
C THR A 23 -31.77 29.35 -22.60
N VAL A 24 -33.07 29.10 -22.44
CA VAL A 24 -33.58 27.97 -21.62
C VAL A 24 -33.15 26.62 -22.20
N CYS A 25 -33.21 26.47 -23.53
CA CYS A 25 -32.73 25.27 -24.22
C CYS A 25 -31.23 25.05 -24.00
N LEU A 26 -30.40 26.07 -24.20
CA LEU A 26 -28.95 26.01 -23.95
C LEU A 26 -28.63 25.69 -22.49
N TYR A 27 -29.36 26.29 -21.55
CA TYR A 27 -29.22 25.98 -20.13
C TYR A 27 -29.55 24.51 -19.84
N LYS A 28 -30.66 23.98 -20.37
CA LYS A 28 -31.01 22.56 -20.20
C LYS A 28 -29.98 21.63 -20.86
N ILE A 29 -29.52 21.94 -22.07
CA ILE A 29 -28.48 21.16 -22.76
C ILE A 29 -27.19 21.13 -21.93
N LYS A 30 -26.74 22.29 -21.44
CA LYS A 30 -25.56 22.38 -20.56
C LYS A 30 -25.75 21.55 -19.29
N LYS A 31 -26.91 21.65 -18.63
CA LYS A 31 -27.21 20.89 -17.42
C LYS A 31 -27.21 19.38 -17.67
N VAL A 32 -27.85 18.92 -18.75
CA VAL A 32 -27.85 17.51 -19.16
C VAL A 32 -26.43 17.05 -19.49
N HIS A 33 -25.64 17.86 -20.20
CA HIS A 33 -24.25 17.52 -20.53
C HIS A 33 -23.39 17.35 -19.27
N LEU A 34 -23.49 18.26 -18.30
CA LEU A 34 -22.77 18.16 -17.02
C LEU A 34 -23.15 16.91 -16.23
N VAL A 35 -24.45 16.63 -16.11
CA VAL A 35 -24.94 15.41 -15.43
C VAL A 35 -24.49 14.16 -16.17
N SER A 36 -24.53 14.15 -17.51
CA SER A 36 -24.07 13.01 -18.31
C SER A 36 -22.57 12.77 -18.14
N PHE A 37 -21.78 13.83 -18.04
CA PHE A 37 -20.34 13.74 -17.80
C PHE A 37 -20.05 13.20 -16.40
N GLU A 38 -20.79 13.65 -15.38
CA GLU A 38 -20.68 13.13 -14.02
C GLU A 38 -21.07 11.65 -13.94
N LEU A 39 -22.15 11.24 -14.62
CA LEU A 39 -22.56 9.84 -14.71
C LEU A 39 -21.50 8.97 -15.40
N LEU A 40 -20.93 9.43 -16.52
CA LEU A 40 -19.85 8.71 -17.21
C LEU A 40 -18.60 8.61 -16.35
N ARG A 41 -18.23 9.68 -15.63
CA ARG A 41 -17.10 9.69 -14.70
C ARG A 41 -17.32 8.69 -13.57
N ASN A 42 -18.50 8.70 -12.95
CA ASN A 42 -18.84 7.78 -11.86
C ASN A 42 -18.90 6.33 -12.37
N SER A 43 -19.45 6.10 -13.57
CA SER A 43 -19.48 4.77 -14.19
C SER A 43 -18.07 4.25 -14.49
N ASN A 44 -17.17 5.09 -14.98
CA ASN A 44 -15.78 4.72 -15.23
C ASN A 44 -15.02 4.45 -13.92
N ALA A 45 -15.25 5.25 -12.88
CA ALA A 45 -14.70 5.02 -11.55
C ALA A 45 -15.18 3.69 -10.98
N THR A 46 -16.49 3.44 -11.03
CA THR A 46 -17.11 2.17 -10.59
C THR A 46 -16.53 0.98 -11.35
N ARG A 47 -16.37 1.10 -12.67
CA ARG A 47 -15.77 0.03 -13.49
C ARG A 47 -14.34 -0.28 -13.06
N ARG A 48 -13.50 0.75 -12.85
CA ARG A 48 -12.12 0.57 -12.39
C ARG A 48 -12.07 -0.05 -11.00
N GLU A 49 -12.97 0.35 -10.11
CA GLU A 49 -13.10 -0.25 -8.78
C GLU A 49 -13.48 -1.73 -8.87
N VAL A 50 -14.45 -2.09 -9.72
CA VAL A 50 -14.82 -3.50 -9.95
C VAL A 50 -13.66 -4.30 -10.53
N GLU A 51 -12.94 -3.75 -11.51
CA GLU A 51 -11.74 -4.39 -12.09
C GLU A 51 -10.66 -4.61 -11.02
N SER A 52 -10.39 -3.60 -10.18
CA SER A 52 -9.45 -3.69 -9.06
C SER A 52 -9.88 -4.72 -8.01
N LEU A 53 -11.15 -4.71 -7.60
CA LEU A 53 -11.70 -5.69 -6.65
C LEU A 53 -11.58 -7.12 -7.19
N PHE A 54 -11.86 -7.32 -8.47
CA PHE A 54 -11.72 -8.62 -9.12
C PHE A 54 -10.25 -9.09 -9.09
N SER A 55 -9.31 -8.21 -9.43
CA SER A 55 -7.88 -8.50 -9.32
C SER A 55 -7.48 -8.86 -7.89
N GLN A 56 -7.92 -8.12 -6.87
CA GLN A 56 -7.62 -8.43 -5.46
C GLN A 56 -8.16 -9.80 -5.02
N VAL A 57 -9.34 -10.20 -5.49
CA VAL A 57 -9.87 -11.55 -5.25
C VAL A 57 -8.99 -12.60 -5.92
N GLN A 58 -8.54 -12.38 -7.16
CA GLN A 58 -7.62 -13.29 -7.84
C GLN A 58 -6.29 -13.43 -7.09
N TYR A 59 -5.72 -12.32 -6.61
CA TYR A 59 -4.50 -12.32 -5.82
C TYR A 59 -4.68 -13.08 -4.50
N LEU A 60 -5.81 -12.88 -3.81
CA LEU A 60 -6.12 -13.61 -2.59
C LEU A 60 -6.23 -15.12 -2.84
N LEU A 61 -6.97 -15.54 -3.86
CA LEU A 61 -7.10 -16.96 -4.21
C LEU A 61 -5.75 -17.58 -4.59
N ALA A 62 -4.90 -16.84 -5.30
CA ALA A 62 -3.55 -17.27 -5.62
C ALA A 62 -2.66 -17.40 -4.38
N LEU A 63 -2.77 -16.45 -3.44
CA LEU A 63 -2.05 -16.45 -2.16
C LEU A 63 -2.45 -17.65 -1.32
N GLU A 64 -3.74 -17.83 -1.04
CA GLU A 64 -4.25 -18.94 -0.23
C GLU A 64 -3.86 -20.30 -0.84
N ARG A 65 -3.98 -20.45 -2.16
CA ARG A 65 -3.56 -21.67 -2.86
C ARG A 65 -2.06 -21.92 -2.73
N LYS A 66 -1.24 -20.88 -2.83
CA LYS A 66 0.23 -21.00 -2.76
C LYS A 66 0.70 -21.35 -1.35
N LEU A 67 0.05 -20.78 -0.33
CA LEU A 67 0.41 -21.00 1.07
C LEU A 67 -0.21 -22.27 1.65
N GLY A 68 -1.35 -22.72 1.12
CA GLY A 68 -2.08 -23.88 1.64
C GLY A 68 -2.43 -23.69 3.12
N LEU A 69 -2.94 -22.52 3.49
CA LEU A 69 -3.34 -22.21 4.87
C LEU A 69 -4.53 -23.09 5.28
N HIS A 70 -4.52 -23.55 6.53
CA HIS A 70 -5.61 -24.37 7.08
C HIS A 70 -6.85 -23.54 7.43
N ASP A 71 -6.62 -22.33 7.94
CA ASP A 71 -7.66 -21.35 8.23
C ASP A 71 -7.60 -20.19 7.23
N ALA A 72 -8.73 -19.50 7.07
CA ALA A 72 -8.81 -18.31 6.25
C ALA A 72 -8.05 -17.14 6.91
N LEU A 73 -7.38 -16.33 6.09
CA LEU A 73 -6.82 -15.06 6.56
C LEU A 73 -7.94 -14.12 7.02
N PRO A 74 -7.70 -13.26 8.03
CA PRO A 74 -8.68 -12.29 8.47
C PRO A 74 -8.94 -11.25 7.37
N SER A 75 -9.95 -10.41 7.57
CA SER A 75 -10.27 -9.36 6.59
C SER A 75 -9.07 -8.46 6.28
N MET A 76 -8.70 -8.40 5.01
CA MET A 76 -7.57 -7.60 4.49
C MET A 76 -8.01 -6.21 3.98
N ARG A 77 -9.19 -5.73 4.40
CA ARG A 77 -9.64 -4.37 4.10
C ARG A 77 -9.40 -3.47 5.32
N GLY A 78 -8.79 -2.30 5.11
CA GLY A 78 -8.41 -1.37 6.17
C GLY A 78 -6.89 -1.26 6.32
N TRP A 79 -6.38 -1.59 7.51
CA TRP A 79 -4.97 -1.47 7.90
C TRP A 79 -4.08 -2.67 7.56
N ALA A 80 -4.65 -3.78 7.08
CA ALA A 80 -3.89 -4.94 6.64
C ALA A 80 -3.40 -4.76 5.20
N GLY A 81 -2.20 -5.27 4.90
CA GLY A 81 -1.63 -5.30 3.56
C GLY A 81 -2.59 -5.91 2.52
N SER A 82 -2.60 -5.35 1.31
CA SER A 82 -3.49 -5.81 0.24
C SER A 82 -3.08 -7.18 -0.31
N PRO A 83 -4.03 -7.99 -0.83
CA PRO A 83 -3.72 -9.33 -1.34
C PRO A 83 -2.60 -9.41 -2.38
N ASP A 84 -2.48 -8.43 -3.28
CA ASP A 84 -1.38 -8.33 -4.24
C ASP A 84 -0.02 -8.11 -3.58
N PHE A 85 0.08 -7.17 -2.64
CA PHE A 85 1.29 -6.94 -1.84
C PHE A 85 1.70 -8.20 -1.08
N LEU A 86 0.75 -8.85 -0.41
CA LEU A 86 0.99 -10.09 0.34
C LEU A 86 1.47 -11.21 -0.59
N LEU A 87 0.86 -11.37 -1.77
CA LEU A 87 1.29 -12.36 -2.75
C LEU A 87 2.70 -12.09 -3.27
N LYS A 88 3.01 -10.85 -3.66
CA LYS A 88 4.36 -10.49 -4.16
C LYS A 88 5.43 -10.69 -3.10
N THR A 89 5.13 -10.31 -1.86
CA THR A 89 6.02 -10.51 -0.71
C THR A 89 6.21 -12.01 -0.41
N ALA A 90 5.13 -12.80 -0.44
CA ALA A 90 5.19 -14.25 -0.29
C ALA A 90 6.03 -14.91 -1.39
N GLU A 91 5.84 -14.51 -2.64
CA GLU A 91 6.61 -15.01 -3.79
C GLU A 91 8.11 -14.72 -3.62
N GLU A 92 8.48 -13.54 -3.14
CA GLU A 92 9.88 -13.20 -2.88
C GLU A 92 10.47 -14.03 -1.74
N ALA A 93 9.73 -14.21 -0.63
CA ALA A 93 10.17 -15.01 0.52
C ALA A 93 10.33 -16.51 0.16
N LEU A 94 9.39 -17.10 -0.57
CA LEU A 94 9.47 -18.49 -1.02
C LEU A 94 10.62 -18.70 -2.01
N ARG A 95 10.87 -17.72 -2.89
CA ARG A 95 11.93 -17.81 -3.89
C ARG A 95 13.32 -17.61 -3.28
N ARG A 96 13.49 -16.65 -2.37
CA ARG A 96 14.80 -16.31 -1.79
C ARG A 96 15.17 -17.16 -0.57
N LYS A 97 14.18 -17.72 0.11
CA LYS A 97 14.38 -18.51 1.34
C LYS A 97 15.24 -17.77 2.40
N PRO A 98 14.84 -16.54 2.78
CA PRO A 98 15.58 -15.76 3.77
C PRO A 98 15.65 -16.51 5.10
N GLN A 99 16.77 -16.42 5.82
CA GLN A 99 16.89 -16.96 7.18
C GLN A 99 16.27 -16.00 8.20
N THR A 100 16.41 -14.70 7.96
CA THR A 100 15.81 -13.69 8.83
C THR A 100 14.97 -12.72 8.02
N VAL A 101 13.69 -12.64 8.33
CA VAL A 101 12.79 -11.60 7.83
C VAL A 101 12.53 -10.62 8.97
N MET A 102 12.72 -9.33 8.73
CA MET A 102 12.30 -8.27 9.65
C MET A 102 11.13 -7.52 9.01
N GLU A 103 10.12 -7.18 9.80
CA GLU A 103 8.93 -6.47 9.35
C GLU A 103 8.68 -5.24 10.23
N CYS A 104 8.28 -4.14 9.59
CA CYS A 104 7.83 -2.92 10.28
C CYS A 104 6.29 -2.94 10.34
N SER A 105 5.72 -3.03 11.55
CA SER A 105 4.31 -3.35 11.87
C SER A 105 4.01 -4.84 11.73
N SER A 106 3.21 -5.39 12.63
CA SER A 106 2.77 -6.79 12.57
C SER A 106 1.38 -6.92 11.95
N GLY A 107 0.99 -8.12 11.53
CA GLY A 107 -0.37 -8.42 11.09
C GLY A 107 -0.47 -9.62 10.17
N VAL A 108 -1.28 -9.49 9.11
CA VAL A 108 -1.52 -10.56 8.13
C VAL A 108 -0.23 -10.92 7.37
N SER A 109 0.58 -9.93 7.04
CA SER A 109 1.88 -10.13 6.40
C SER A 109 2.83 -10.97 7.26
N THR A 110 2.79 -10.82 8.59
CA THR A 110 3.55 -11.67 9.53
C THR A 110 3.17 -13.14 9.36
N VAL A 111 1.88 -13.47 9.30
CA VAL A 111 1.38 -14.85 9.11
C VAL A 111 1.74 -15.41 7.75
N VAL A 112 1.60 -14.60 6.70
CA VAL A 112 1.98 -14.96 5.33
C VAL A 112 3.47 -15.30 5.26
N LEU A 113 4.33 -14.44 5.81
CA LEU A 113 5.78 -14.64 5.85
C LEU A 113 6.15 -15.86 6.69
N ALA A 114 5.56 -16.01 7.88
CA ALA A 114 5.79 -17.16 8.76
C ALA A 114 5.47 -18.47 8.03
N ARG A 115 4.35 -18.50 7.30
CA ARG A 115 3.97 -19.66 6.48
C ARG A 115 4.95 -19.90 5.34
N CYS A 116 5.45 -18.85 4.67
CA CYS A 116 6.48 -18.99 3.66
C CYS A 116 7.75 -19.63 4.22
N LEU A 117 8.20 -19.21 5.40
CA LEU A 117 9.39 -19.77 6.05
C LEU A 117 9.16 -21.21 6.49
N GLN A 118 7.97 -21.53 7.02
CA GLN A 118 7.57 -22.91 7.31
C GLN A 118 7.61 -23.80 6.07
N LEU A 119 7.09 -23.33 4.93
CA LEU A 119 7.15 -24.06 3.66
C LEU A 119 8.58 -24.20 3.13
N ASN A 120 9.44 -23.21 3.38
CA ASN A 120 10.86 -23.29 3.07
C ASN A 120 11.61 -24.27 3.98
N GLY A 121 11.05 -24.61 5.14
CA GLY A 121 11.65 -25.45 6.17
C GLY A 121 12.73 -24.75 6.99
N THR A 122 12.87 -23.42 6.86
CA THR A 122 13.89 -22.65 7.56
C THR A 122 13.56 -21.16 7.62
N GLY A 123 14.21 -20.47 8.55
CA GLY A 123 14.13 -19.04 8.76
C GLY A 123 13.10 -18.62 9.81
N HIS A 124 13.15 -17.35 10.20
CA HIS A 124 12.27 -16.76 11.21
C HIS A 124 11.84 -15.34 10.84
N VAL A 125 10.61 -14.96 11.17
CA VAL A 125 10.09 -13.59 11.02
C VAL A 125 10.18 -12.84 12.35
N TYR A 126 10.64 -11.60 12.32
CA TYR A 126 10.60 -10.67 13.46
C TYR A 126 9.79 -9.45 13.05
N SER A 127 8.64 -9.22 13.67
CA SER A 127 7.77 -8.08 13.36
C SER A 127 7.80 -7.06 14.48
N LEU A 128 8.24 -5.84 14.19
CA LEU A 128 8.22 -4.72 15.12
C LEU A 128 6.80 -4.18 15.22
N GLU A 129 6.20 -4.19 16.41
CA GLU A 129 4.82 -3.75 16.60
C GLU A 129 4.73 -2.67 17.67
N ASN A 130 4.17 -1.52 17.31
CA ASN A 130 4.03 -0.39 18.23
C ASN A 130 2.72 -0.39 19.02
N SER A 131 1.71 -1.14 18.57
CA SER A 131 0.40 -1.24 19.19
C SER A 131 0.28 -2.54 19.97
N PRO A 132 0.14 -2.49 21.30
CA PRO A 132 -0.10 -3.69 22.11
C PRO A 132 -1.34 -4.48 21.66
N GLU A 133 -2.38 -3.79 21.17
CA GLU A 133 -3.59 -4.44 20.66
C GLU A 133 -3.30 -5.26 19.40
N PHE A 134 -2.57 -4.69 18.43
CA PHE A 134 -2.20 -5.42 17.22
C PHE A 134 -1.20 -6.53 17.54
N ALA A 135 -0.28 -6.33 18.49
CA ALA A 135 0.65 -7.38 18.90
C ALA A 135 -0.07 -8.61 19.44
N ILE A 136 -1.09 -8.41 20.30
CA ILE A 136 -1.93 -9.49 20.83
C ILE A 136 -2.69 -10.18 19.70
N LYS A 137 -3.31 -9.42 18.80
CA LYS A 137 -4.07 -9.98 17.66
C LYS A 137 -3.18 -10.80 16.72
N THR A 138 -2.00 -10.31 16.40
CA THR A 138 -1.07 -11.01 15.49
C THR A 138 -0.54 -12.29 16.14
N ARG A 139 -0.19 -12.28 17.43
CA ARG A 139 0.20 -13.50 18.15
C ARG A 139 -0.91 -14.54 18.17
N ALA A 140 -2.15 -14.14 18.45
CA ALA A 140 -3.29 -15.05 18.42
C ALA A 140 -3.52 -15.64 17.01
N LEU A 141 -3.31 -14.83 15.95
CA LEU A 141 -3.42 -15.31 14.58
C LEU A 141 -2.29 -16.30 14.23
N LEU A 142 -1.06 -16.06 14.68
CA LEU A 142 0.04 -17.01 14.53
C LEU A 142 -0.24 -18.34 15.24
N GLU A 143 -0.77 -18.29 16.46
CA GLU A 143 -1.19 -19.49 17.21
C GLU A 143 -2.28 -20.25 16.46
N GLN A 144 -3.32 -19.56 16.00
CA GLN A 144 -4.43 -20.14 15.25
C GLN A 144 -3.93 -20.90 14.01
N HIS A 145 -2.97 -20.33 13.28
CA HIS A 145 -2.41 -20.95 12.08
C HIS A 145 -1.29 -21.97 12.36
N GLY A 146 -0.91 -22.21 13.62
CA GLY A 146 0.20 -23.10 13.98
C GLY A 146 1.57 -22.59 13.51
N LEU A 147 1.77 -21.28 13.54
CA LEU A 147 2.94 -20.56 13.01
C LEU A 147 3.73 -19.80 14.08
N ALA A 148 3.38 -19.95 15.37
CA ALA A 148 4.06 -19.26 16.47
C ALA A 148 5.57 -19.56 16.55
N ASP A 149 5.99 -20.75 16.12
CA ASP A 149 7.41 -21.13 16.08
C ASP A 149 8.21 -20.49 14.94
N TRP A 150 7.53 -19.85 13.99
CA TRP A 150 8.14 -19.29 12.75
C TRP A 150 8.18 -17.76 12.75
N ALA A 151 7.55 -17.11 13.72
CA ALA A 151 7.51 -15.67 13.83
C ALA A 151 7.43 -15.17 15.27
N THR A 152 8.17 -14.11 15.55
CA THR A 152 8.15 -13.38 16.82
C THR A 152 7.65 -11.97 16.60
N VAL A 153 6.56 -11.60 17.29
CA VAL A 153 6.10 -10.20 17.37
C VAL A 153 6.84 -9.52 18.52
N LEU A 154 7.62 -8.49 18.20
CA LEU A 154 8.42 -7.69 19.12
C LEU A 154 7.62 -6.44 19.52
N ASP A 155 7.30 -6.28 20.80
CA ASP A 155 6.65 -5.06 21.30
C ASP A 155 7.67 -3.90 21.24
N ALA A 156 7.54 -3.06 20.23
CA ALA A 156 8.48 -1.99 19.90
C ALA A 156 7.72 -0.65 19.80
N PRO A 157 7.39 -0.01 20.93
CA PRO A 157 6.66 1.27 20.91
C PRO A 157 7.44 2.34 20.13
N LEU A 158 6.74 3.29 19.52
CA LEU A 158 7.40 4.38 18.80
C LEU A 158 8.01 5.39 19.77
N VAL A 159 9.30 5.67 19.60
CA VAL A 159 10.08 6.64 20.38
C VAL A 159 10.60 7.75 19.46
N THR A 160 10.78 8.95 20.01
CA THR A 160 11.28 10.13 19.28
C THR A 160 12.65 10.59 19.74
N GLN A 161 13.22 9.98 20.78
CA GLN A 161 14.40 10.49 21.47
C GLN A 161 15.69 10.42 20.62
N SER A 162 15.72 9.55 19.61
CA SER A 162 16.90 9.26 18.78
C SER A 162 16.73 9.62 17.30
N THR A 163 15.58 10.19 16.91
CA THR A 163 15.18 10.37 15.51
C THR A 163 14.39 11.66 15.31
N GLN A 164 14.41 12.22 14.10
CA GLN A 164 13.56 13.37 13.75
C GLN A 164 12.09 12.99 13.57
N SER A 165 11.81 11.70 13.30
CA SER A 165 10.47 11.13 13.15
C SER A 165 10.30 9.94 14.11
N PRO A 166 9.12 9.72 14.71
CA PRO A 166 8.86 8.56 15.58
C PRO A 166 9.29 7.25 14.93
N TRP A 167 10.00 6.40 15.67
CA TRP A 167 10.52 5.12 15.19
C TRP A 167 10.41 4.03 16.25
N TYR A 168 10.34 2.76 15.83
CA TYR A 168 10.29 1.61 16.72
C TYR A 168 11.45 1.60 17.73
N ASP A 169 11.16 1.28 18.99
CA ASP A 169 12.19 1.06 20.00
C ASP A 169 13.05 -0.17 19.65
N GLU A 170 14.25 0.08 19.16
CA GLU A 170 15.18 -0.96 18.72
C GLU A 170 15.78 -1.79 19.88
N SER A 171 15.55 -1.40 21.14
CA SER A 171 15.92 -2.25 22.28
C SER A 171 15.13 -3.56 22.31
N ALA A 172 13.97 -3.61 21.62
CA ALA A 172 13.21 -4.83 21.40
C ALA A 172 13.86 -5.80 20.40
N ILE A 173 14.81 -5.33 19.57
CA ILE A 173 15.50 -6.16 18.58
C ILE A 173 16.61 -6.97 19.27
N PRO A 174 16.63 -8.31 19.17
CA PRO A 174 17.70 -9.12 19.73
C PRO A 174 19.09 -8.66 19.26
N ALA A 175 20.05 -8.61 20.17
CA ALA A 175 21.39 -8.08 19.89
C ALA A 175 22.16 -8.96 18.88
N GLU A 176 21.90 -10.26 18.91
CA GLU A 176 22.42 -11.29 18.01
C GLU A 176 21.83 -11.22 16.60
N LEU A 177 20.74 -10.48 16.38
CA LEU A 177 20.12 -10.31 15.08
C LEU A 177 20.89 -9.26 14.27
N THR A 178 21.93 -9.73 13.57
CA THR A 178 22.84 -8.91 12.76
C THR A 178 22.79 -9.19 11.25
N ALA A 179 21.92 -10.12 10.81
CA ALA A 179 21.78 -10.49 9.40
C ALA A 179 20.30 -10.63 9.02
N ILE A 180 19.69 -9.50 8.62
CA ILE A 180 18.36 -9.43 8.02
C ILE A 180 18.51 -9.71 6.52
N ASP A 181 17.87 -10.77 6.03
CA ASP A 181 17.88 -11.17 4.61
C ASP A 181 16.72 -10.58 3.82
N MET A 182 15.64 -10.21 4.52
CA MET A 182 14.50 -9.54 3.93
C MET A 182 13.90 -8.55 4.92
N LEU A 183 13.71 -7.31 4.49
CA LEU A 183 13.00 -6.28 5.25
C LEU A 183 11.67 -5.98 4.55
N VAL A 184 10.57 -6.06 5.28
CA VAL A 184 9.23 -5.66 4.80
C VAL A 184 8.80 -4.41 5.55
N VAL A 185 8.48 -3.35 4.81
CA VAL A 185 8.15 -2.03 5.36
C VAL A 185 6.70 -1.70 5.03
N ASP A 186 5.79 -2.02 5.96
CA ASP A 186 4.38 -1.64 5.92
C ASP A 186 4.00 -0.73 7.11
N GLY A 187 4.98 -0.30 7.90
CA GLY A 187 4.77 0.53 9.06
C GLY A 187 5.97 1.39 9.42
N PRO A 188 5.80 2.33 10.37
CA PRO A 188 4.55 2.63 11.06
C PRO A 188 3.53 3.32 10.13
N PRO A 189 2.25 3.46 10.53
CA PRO A 189 1.22 4.18 9.77
C PRO A 189 1.70 5.52 9.22
N ALA A 190 1.36 5.85 7.97
CA ALA A 190 1.70 7.15 7.38
C ALA A 190 1.15 8.35 8.18
N SER A 191 0.07 8.15 8.94
CA SER A 191 -0.49 9.16 9.85
C SER A 191 0.38 9.45 11.09
N THR A 192 1.44 8.67 11.33
CA THR A 192 2.34 8.82 12.47
C THR A 192 3.13 10.13 12.39
N ALA A 193 3.73 10.41 11.23
CA ALA A 193 4.53 11.59 10.95
C ALA A 193 4.82 11.70 9.44
N PRO A 194 5.21 12.88 8.93
CA PRO A 194 5.78 12.98 7.60
C PRO A 194 6.96 12.01 7.43
N LEU A 195 6.97 11.28 6.33
CA LEU A 195 7.98 10.27 6.01
C LEU A 195 8.13 9.20 7.11
N ALA A 196 7.02 8.77 7.72
CA ALA A 196 6.98 7.83 8.85
C ALA A 196 7.82 6.55 8.62
N ARG A 197 7.82 6.02 7.40
CA ARG A 197 8.53 4.80 7.01
C ARG A 197 9.99 5.03 6.61
N TYR A 198 10.43 6.29 6.46
CA TYR A 198 11.81 6.65 6.10
C TYR A 198 12.88 5.97 6.96
N PRO A 199 12.75 5.90 8.30
CA PRO A 199 13.84 5.37 9.12
C PRO A 199 14.10 3.88 8.89
N ALA A 200 13.18 3.12 8.29
CA ALA A 200 13.32 1.67 8.14
C ALA A 200 14.64 1.24 7.49
N LEU A 201 15.00 1.83 6.35
CA LEU A 201 16.28 1.49 5.70
C LEU A 201 17.48 2.02 6.49
N PRO A 202 17.62 3.34 6.80
CA PRO A 202 18.80 3.84 7.51
C PRO A 202 19.05 3.21 8.88
N ARG A 203 18.00 2.88 9.63
CA ARG A 203 18.11 2.33 10.99
C ARG A 203 18.43 0.83 11.00
N LEU A 204 17.87 0.07 10.06
CA LEU A 204 18.07 -1.37 9.99
C LEU A 204 19.21 -1.79 9.06
N HIS A 205 19.72 -0.89 8.19
CA HIS A 205 20.84 -1.15 7.29
C HIS A 205 22.07 -1.77 7.98
N PRO A 206 22.51 -1.32 9.18
CA PRO A 206 23.65 -1.93 9.87
C PRO A 206 23.44 -3.41 10.27
N ARG A 207 22.19 -3.88 10.28
CA ARG A 207 21.81 -5.27 10.60
C ARG A 207 21.44 -6.08 9.34
N MET A 208 21.56 -5.51 8.15
CA MET A 208 21.20 -6.19 6.90
C MET A 208 22.32 -7.11 6.42
N SER A 209 21.95 -8.28 5.92
CA SER A 209 22.89 -9.14 5.23
C SER A 209 23.31 -8.55 3.86
N GLU A 210 24.38 -9.09 3.29
CA GLU A 210 24.87 -8.72 1.96
C GLU A 210 23.86 -9.04 0.84
N ASN A 211 22.86 -9.88 1.11
CA ASN A 211 21.84 -10.28 0.15
C ASN A 211 20.44 -9.73 0.50
N CYS A 212 20.37 -8.81 1.45
CA CYS A 212 19.12 -8.25 1.94
C CYS A 212 18.28 -7.66 0.80
N THR A 213 17.00 -8.03 0.78
CA THR A 213 15.98 -7.42 -0.10
C THR A 213 15.01 -6.60 0.75
N VAL A 214 14.64 -5.40 0.32
CA VAL A 214 13.64 -4.57 1.00
C VAL A 214 12.38 -4.51 0.16
N MET A 215 11.22 -4.69 0.78
CA MET A 215 9.91 -4.52 0.17
C MET A 215 9.22 -3.35 0.87
N LEU A 216 8.92 -2.27 0.14
CA LEU A 216 8.19 -1.10 0.65
C LEU A 216 6.75 -1.11 0.12
N ASP A 217 5.78 -1.21 1.01
CA ASP A 217 4.35 -1.10 0.66
C ASP A 217 3.90 0.36 0.55
N ASP A 218 2.73 0.57 -0.08
CA ASP A 218 2.13 1.87 -0.42
C ASP A 218 3.08 2.82 -1.20
N ALA A 219 3.94 2.27 -2.06
CA ALA A 219 5.01 3.02 -2.70
C ALA A 219 4.55 4.19 -3.59
N ASP A 220 3.27 4.25 -3.96
CA ASP A 220 2.70 5.32 -4.79
C ASP A 220 2.24 6.55 -3.98
N ARG A 221 2.30 6.49 -2.64
CA ARG A 221 2.02 7.64 -1.77
C ARG A 221 3.11 8.70 -1.88
N SER A 222 2.75 9.97 -1.68
CA SER A 222 3.69 11.10 -1.82
C SER A 222 4.91 10.99 -0.90
N ASP A 223 4.69 10.56 0.34
CA ASP A 223 5.75 10.42 1.33
C ASP A 223 6.67 9.26 0.96
N GLU A 224 6.12 8.11 0.55
CA GLU A 224 6.87 6.94 0.08
C GLU A 224 7.68 7.23 -1.19
N VAL A 225 7.14 8.02 -2.13
CA VAL A 225 7.90 8.49 -3.30
C VAL A 225 9.11 9.34 -2.88
N GLU A 226 8.94 10.24 -1.91
CA GLU A 226 10.03 11.03 -1.35
C GLU A 226 11.04 10.18 -0.56
N ILE A 227 10.56 9.19 0.21
CA ILE A 227 11.39 8.19 0.91
C ILE A 227 12.26 7.45 -0.08
N LEU A 228 11.68 6.91 -1.15
CA LEU A 228 12.40 6.18 -2.19
C LEU A 228 13.44 7.07 -2.86
N ARG A 229 13.11 8.35 -3.13
CA ARG A 229 14.06 9.33 -3.67
C ARG A 229 15.27 9.51 -2.74
N ARG A 230 15.06 9.64 -1.43
CA ARG A 230 16.13 9.79 -0.43
C ARG A 230 16.95 8.52 -0.29
N TRP A 231 16.29 7.37 -0.14
CA TRP A 231 16.96 6.07 -0.06
C TRP A 231 17.83 5.79 -1.29
N LYS A 232 17.39 6.19 -2.49
CA LYS A 232 18.19 6.06 -3.72
C LYS A 232 19.48 6.90 -3.68
N GLN A 233 19.45 8.06 -3.02
CA GLN A 233 20.59 8.96 -2.88
C GLN A 233 21.55 8.51 -1.78
N GLU A 234 21.00 8.05 -0.65
CA GLU A 234 21.75 7.68 0.55
C GLU A 234 22.32 6.26 0.49
N PHE A 235 21.63 5.34 -0.19
CA PHE A 235 22.00 3.92 -0.30
C PHE A 235 22.08 3.51 -1.78
N ALA A 236 23.05 4.08 -2.49
CA ALA A 236 23.24 3.92 -3.93
C ALA A 236 23.52 2.46 -4.36
N GLU A 237 23.88 1.59 -3.42
CA GLU A 237 24.07 0.16 -3.66
C GLU A 237 22.75 -0.59 -3.89
N PHE A 238 21.61 -0.03 -3.50
CA PHE A 238 20.30 -0.61 -3.79
C PHE A 238 19.76 -0.13 -5.14
N GLU A 239 19.27 -1.09 -5.92
CA GLU A 239 18.45 -0.86 -7.10
C GLU A 239 16.97 -0.97 -6.73
N GLN A 240 16.18 0.01 -7.16
CA GLN A 240 14.74 0.08 -6.89
C GLN A 240 13.95 -0.43 -8.11
N THR A 241 13.10 -1.42 -7.90
CA THR A 241 12.19 -1.99 -8.90
C THR A 241 10.75 -1.81 -8.45
N HIS A 242 9.95 -1.07 -9.22
CA HIS A 242 8.50 -0.97 -8.98
C HIS A 242 7.81 -2.26 -9.44
N LEU A 243 6.98 -2.82 -8.58
CA LEU A 243 6.11 -3.95 -8.83
C LEU A 243 4.67 -3.43 -8.90
N GLU A 244 3.90 -3.98 -9.83
CA GLU A 244 2.49 -3.62 -10.00
C GLU A 244 1.66 -4.16 -8.83
N CYS A 245 1.13 -3.25 -8.01
CA CYS A 245 0.19 -3.46 -6.89
C CYS A 245 -0.72 -2.23 -6.80
N GLU A 246 -1.94 -2.38 -6.25
CA GLU A 246 -2.96 -1.32 -6.23
C GLU A 246 -2.53 -0.02 -5.55
N LYS A 247 -1.65 -0.11 -4.55
CA LYS A 247 -1.11 1.02 -3.77
C LYS A 247 0.38 1.30 -4.06
N GLY A 248 0.96 0.57 -5.03
CA GLY A 248 2.38 0.59 -5.32
C GLY A 248 3.19 -0.29 -4.36
N LEU A 249 4.15 -1.02 -4.93
CA LEU A 249 5.11 -1.81 -4.18
C LEU A 249 6.49 -1.62 -4.79
N VAL A 250 7.50 -1.29 -3.99
CA VAL A 250 8.88 -1.18 -4.47
C VAL A 250 9.76 -2.20 -3.80
N LYS A 251 10.46 -2.97 -4.62
CA LYS A 251 11.53 -3.87 -4.19
C LYS A 251 12.87 -3.19 -4.34
N LEU A 252 13.65 -3.16 -3.27
CA LEU A 252 15.05 -2.78 -3.29
C LEU A 252 15.92 -4.03 -3.21
N SER A 253 16.86 -4.17 -4.13
CA SER A 253 17.87 -5.24 -4.09
C SER A 253 19.26 -4.66 -4.29
N ARG A 254 20.26 -5.15 -3.56
CA ARG A 254 21.65 -4.75 -3.80
C ARG A 254 22.05 -5.10 -5.23
N ARG A 255 22.72 -4.16 -5.89
CA ARG A 255 23.29 -4.39 -7.24
C ARG A 255 24.26 -5.55 -7.14
N SER A 256 24.10 -6.55 -8.00
CA SER A 256 25.09 -7.60 -8.12
C SER A 256 26.41 -6.95 -8.55
N THR A 257 27.40 -6.97 -7.66
CA THR A 257 28.79 -6.78 -8.07
C THR A 257 29.12 -7.95 -8.98
N ARG A 258 28.97 -7.75 -10.29
CA ARG A 258 29.64 -8.61 -11.26
C ARG A 258 31.14 -8.50 -10.97
N SER A 259 31.68 -9.48 -10.26
CA SER A 259 33.12 -9.76 -10.26
C SER A 259 33.51 -10.41 -11.57
#